data_AF-A0A2N2S4Y2-F1
#
_entry.id   AF-A0A2N2S4Y2-F1
#
_cell.length_a   1.000
_cell.length_b   1.000
_cell.length_c   1.000
_cell.angle_alpha   90.00
_cell.angle_beta   90.00
_cell.angle_gamma   90.00
#
_symmetry.space_group_name_H-M   'P 1'
#
loop_
_entity.id
_entity.type
_entity.pdbx_description
1 polymer ?
#
loop_
_entity_poly.entity_id
_entity_poly.type
_entity_poly.pdbx_seq_one_letter_code
_entity_poly.pdbx_strand_id
1 'polypeptide(L)' 'VSTANGVVTAYRVTIANLKIGAVTLNQVEASVLEGGSPSIVLLGMSALNRLDMKRHDIALTLTKKY' A
#
# COMPACT_ATOMS: atom_id res chain seq x y z
N VAL A 1 -11.23 -5.37 10.02
CA VAL A 1 -9.79 -5.74 9.93
C VAL A 1 -9.15 -5.50 11.29
N SER A 2 -8.21 -6.36 11.72
CA SER A 2 -7.47 -6.11 12.97
C SER A 2 -6.31 -5.16 12.68
N THR A 3 -6.32 -3.99 13.31
CA THR A 3 -5.27 -2.98 13.21
C THR A 3 -4.59 -2.81 14.57
N ALA A 4 -3.45 -2.10 14.61
CA ALA A 4 -2.80 -1.75 15.87
C ALA A 4 -3.71 -0.93 16.82
N ASN A 5 -4.75 -0.27 16.29
CA ASN A 5 -5.72 0.50 17.06
C ASN A 5 -7.03 -0.27 17.35
N GLY A 6 -7.06 -1.59 17.14
CA GLY A 6 -8.23 -2.44 17.34
C GLY A 6 -8.95 -2.83 16.04
N VAL A 7 -10.17 -3.35 16.18
CA VAL A 7 -10.99 -3.80 15.04
C VAL A 7 -11.81 -2.63 14.51
N VAL A 8 -11.60 -2.30 13.24
CA VAL A 8 -12.37 -1.27 12.52
C VAL A 8 -13.06 -1.87 11.29
N THR A 9 -14.18 -1.26 10.90
CA THR A 9 -14.84 -1.52 9.61
C THR A 9 -13.88 -1.16 8.48
N ALA A 10 -13.78 -2.04 7.49
CA ALA A 10 -12.93 -1.83 6.33
C ALA A 10 -13.65 -2.28 5.07
N TYR A 11 -13.59 -1.45 4.03
CA TYR A 11 -14.10 -1.75 2.71
C TYR A 11 -12.96 -2.18 1.81
N ARG A 12 -13.05 -3.39 1.26
CA ARG A 12 -12.10 -3.85 0.26
C ARG A 12 -12.42 -3.20 -1.08
N VAL A 13 -11.39 -2.66 -1.72
CA VAL A 13 -11.50 -2.04 -3.05
C VAL A 13 -10.35 -2.51 -3.92
N THR A 14 -10.58 -2.50 -5.24
CA THR A 14 -9.53 -2.74 -6.23
C THR A 14 -9.22 -1.42 -6.93
N ILE A 15 -8.01 -0.93 -6.73
CA ILE A 15 -7.51 0.26 -7.39
C ILE A 15 -7.09 -0.13 -8.81
N ALA A 16 -7.79 0.39 -9.81
CA ALA A 16 -7.53 0.05 -11.21
C ALA A 16 -6.11 0.44 -11.64
N ASN A 17 -5.66 1.64 -11.27
CA ASN A 17 -4.33 2.16 -11.54
C ASN A 17 -3.80 2.90 -10.31
N LEU A 18 -2.74 2.34 -9.69
CA LEU A 18 -2.02 2.94 -8.58
C LEU A 18 -0.69 3.49 -9.08
N LYS A 19 -0.54 4.81 -9.06
CA LYS A 19 0.70 5.51 -9.41
C LYS A 19 1.45 5.96 -8.16
N ILE A 20 2.73 5.58 -8.07
CA ILE A 20 3.64 5.96 -6.99
C ILE A 20 4.88 6.56 -7.66
N GLY A 21 4.95 7.90 -7.71
CA GLY A 21 5.99 8.60 -8.46
C GLY A 21 6.00 8.17 -9.94
N ALA A 22 7.10 7.56 -10.40
CA ALA A 22 7.28 7.05 -11.75
C ALA A 22 6.75 5.61 -11.96
N VAL A 23 6.36 4.91 -10.89
CA VAL A 23 5.90 3.53 -10.95
C VAL A 23 4.38 3.48 -11.07
N THR A 24 3.87 2.65 -11.97
CA THR A 24 2.44 2.37 -12.13
C THR A 24 2.17 0.88 -11.98
N LEU A 25 1.27 0.56 -11.04
CA LEU A 25 0.74 -0.77 -10.78
C LEU A 25 -0.74 -0.79 -11.14
N ASN A 26 -1.20 -1.89 -11.75
CA ASN A 26 -2.60 -2.05 -12.13
C ASN A 26 -3.29 -3.07 -11.24
N GLN A 27 -4.60 -2.93 -11.00
CA GLN A 27 -5.42 -3.90 -10.25
C GLN A 27 -4.81 -4.22 -8.87
N VAL A 28 -4.65 -3.21 -8.03
CA VAL A 28 -4.07 -3.33 -6.69
C VAL A 28 -5.18 -3.41 -5.64
N GLU A 29 -5.19 -4.48 -4.85
CA GLU A 29 -6.12 -4.59 -3.73
C GLU A 29 -5.74 -3.63 -2.60
N ALA A 30 -6.74 -2.94 -2.06
CA ALA A 30 -6.60 -2.03 -0.94
C ALA A 30 -7.78 -2.15 0.03
N SER A 31 -7.68 -1.48 1.17
CA SER A 31 -8.77 -1.37 2.14
C SER A 31 -8.95 0.09 2.54
N VAL A 32 -10.19 0.55 2.53
CA VAL A 32 -10.59 1.86 3.07
C VAL A 32 -11.15 1.62 4.46
N LEU A 33 -10.53 2.23 5.47
CA LEU A 33 -10.96 2.09 6.86
C LEU A 33 -11.98 3.19 7.20
N GLU A 34 -13.03 2.84 7.92
CA GLU A 34 -13.90 3.85 8.55
C GLU A 34 -13.23 4.41 9.81
N GLY A 35 -13.32 5.73 9.99
CA GLY A 35 -12.71 6.45 11.11
C GLY A 35 -11.52 7.31 10.70
N GLY A 36 -10.98 8.06 11.67
CA GLY A 36 -9.93 9.07 11.43
C GLY A 36 -8.48 8.57 11.54
N SER A 37 -8.25 7.25 11.65
CA SER A 37 -6.92 6.68 11.89
C SER A 37 -6.67 5.43 11.03
N PRO A 38 -5.46 5.27 10.47
CA PRO A 38 -4.37 6.25 10.44
C PRO A 38 -4.74 7.46 9.56
N SER A 39 -4.25 8.65 9.93
CA SER A 39 -4.45 9.89 9.16
C SER A 39 -3.64 9.94 7.86
N ILE A 40 -2.80 8.93 7.65
CA ILE A 40 -1.94 8.77 6.48
C ILE A 40 -2.31 7.49 5.73
N VAL A 41 -2.17 7.52 4.41
CA VAL A 41 -2.31 6.33 3.57
C VAL A 41 -1.09 5.44 3.78
N LEU A 42 -1.33 4.16 4.08
CA LEU A 42 -0.28 3.17 4.25
C LEU A 42 -0.08 2.37 2.96
N LEU A 43 1.18 2.20 2.55
CA LEU A 43 1.55 1.35 1.42
C LEU A 43 1.69 -0.10 1.89
N GLY A 44 0.70 -0.92 1.58
CA GLY A 44 0.63 -2.32 2.00
C GLY A 44 1.34 -3.31 1.06
N MET A 45 1.40 -4.57 1.50
CA MET A 45 2.07 -5.67 0.78
C MET A 45 1.49 -5.95 -0.61
N SER A 46 0.20 -5.66 -0.86
CA SER A 46 -0.46 -5.81 -2.17
C SER A 46 0.26 -5.03 -3.28
N ALA A 47 0.87 -3.89 -2.93
CA ALA A 47 1.71 -3.11 -3.83
C ALA A 47 3.18 -3.51 -3.70
N LEU A 48 3.71 -3.60 -2.46
CA LEU A 48 5.14 -3.84 -2.21
C LEU A 48 5.66 -5.15 -2.79
N ASN A 49 4.88 -6.23 -2.77
CA ASN A 49 5.27 -7.53 -3.35
C ASN A 49 5.50 -7.49 -4.88
N ARG A 50 4.94 -6.48 -5.56
CA ARG A 50 5.07 -6.29 -7.01
C ARG A 50 6.29 -5.45 -7.38
N LEU A 51 7.01 -4.96 -6.37
CA LEU A 51 8.21 -4.15 -6.53
C LEU A 51 9.42 -4.96 -6.07
N ASP A 52 10.57 -4.65 -6.65
CA ASP A 52 11.85 -5.00 -6.10
C ASP A 52 12.21 -3.98 -5.03
N MET A 53 12.40 -4.47 -3.81
CA MET A 53 12.68 -3.63 -2.64
C MET A 53 14.13 -3.81 -2.24
N LYS A 54 14.92 -2.75 -2.36
CA LYS A 54 16.31 -2.72 -1.88
C LYS A 54 16.44 -1.68 -0.79
N ARG A 55 16.84 -2.12 0.40
CA ARG A 55 17.14 -1.24 1.53
C ARG A 55 18.65 -1.10 1.64
N HIS A 56 19.13 0.14 1.67
CA HIS A 56 20.53 0.47 1.93
C HIS A 56 20.56 1.59 2.96
N ASP A 57 21.04 1.28 4.17
CA ASP A 57 20.98 2.15 5.34
C ASP A 57 19.56 2.72 5.58
N ILE A 58 19.41 4.04 5.42
CA ILE A 58 18.16 4.78 5.60
C ILE A 58 17.32 4.87 4.32
N ALA A 59 17.87 4.44 3.18
CA ALA A 59 17.21 4.53 1.89
C ALA A 59 16.46 3.22 1.56
N LEU A 60 15.23 3.37 1.09
CA LEU A 60 14.45 2.30 0.47
C LEU A 60 14.26 2.63 -1.02
N THR A 61 14.82 1.80 -1.88
CA THR A 61 14.62 1.87 -3.34
C THR A 61 13.55 0.87 -3.74
N LEU A 62 12.51 1.36 -4.43
CA LEU A 62 11.45 0.55 -4.99
C LEU A 62 11.55 0.59 -6.52
N THR A 63 11.77 -0.57 -7.15
CA THR A 63 11.85 -0.68 -8.61
C THR A 63 10.74 -1.59 -9.12
N LYS A 64 10.03 -1.20 -10.18
CA LYS A 64 9.03 -2.09 -10.78
C LYS A 64 9.72 -3.33 -11.35
N LYS A 65 9.23 -4.51 -10.99
CA LYS A 65 9.64 -5.77 -11.63
C LYS A 65 8.90 -5.84 -12.97
N TYR A 66 9.62 -5.55 -14.06
CA TYR A 66 9.19 -5.62 -15.47
C TYR A 66 7.79 -5.03 -15.76
#